data_AF-A0A9X3YM31-F1
#
_entry.id   AF-A0A9X3YM31-F1
#
_cell.length_a   1.000
_cell.length_b   1.000
_cell.length_c   1.000
_cell.angle_alpha   90.00
_cell.angle_beta   90.00
_cell.angle_gamma   90.00
#
_symmetry.space_group_name_H-M   'P 1'
#
loop_
_entity.id
_entity.type
_entity.pdbx_description
1 polymer ?
#
loop_
_entity_poly.entity_id
_entity_poly.type
_entity_poly.pdbx_seq_one_letter_code
_entity_poly.pdbx_strand_id
1 'polypeptide(L)'
;MIDIFLALYIFMLAAFTGQEIISRVPVILHTPLMSGSNFVHGIVLVGAMVALAHADTTLGKTIGFLGVMLGAGNAAGGYVVTERMLEMFKSSKGK
;
A
#
# COMPACT_ATOMS: atom_id res chain seq x y z
N MET A 1 11.22 -4.67 -21.28
CA MET A 1 10.59 -3.36 -21.01
C MET A 1 9.10 -3.53 -21.23
N ILE A 2 8.23 -3.12 -20.31
CA ILE A 2 6.78 -3.19 -20.54
C ILE A 2 6.45 -2.18 -21.65
N ASP A 3 5.76 -2.64 -22.69
CA ASP A 3 5.28 -1.77 -23.77
C ASP A 3 4.24 -0.77 -23.23
N ILE A 4 4.20 0.45 -23.77
CA ILE A 4 3.28 1.50 -23.28
C ILE A 4 1.81 1.09 -23.40
N PHE A 5 1.43 0.38 -24.45
CA PHE A 5 0.09 -0.16 -24.59
C PHE A 5 -0.16 -1.20 -23.49
N LEU A 6 0.79 -2.12 -23.26
CA LEU A 6 0.67 -3.12 -22.20
C LEU A 6 0.55 -2.47 -20.80
N ALA A 7 1.34 -1.43 -20.50
CA ALA A 7 1.25 -0.69 -19.24
C ALA A 7 -0.13 -0.04 -19.06
N LEU A 8 -0.67 0.59 -20.12
CA LEU A 8 -1.99 1.18 -20.11
C LEU A 8 -3.09 0.12 -19.94
N TYR A 9 -2.96 -1.04 -20.60
CA TYR A 9 -3.87 -2.16 -20.41
C TYR A 9 -3.88 -2.64 -18.95
N ILE A 10 -2.71 -2.82 -18.34
CA ILE A 10 -2.59 -3.22 -16.93
C ILE A 10 -3.22 -2.16 -16.01
N PHE A 11 -2.89 -0.90 -16.22
CA PHE A 11 -3.43 0.21 -15.42
C PHE A 11 -4.96 0.26 -15.50
N MET A 12 -5.52 0.19 -16.70
CA MET A 12 -6.95 0.27 -16.92
C MET A 12 -7.67 -0.92 -16.29
N LEU A 13 -7.20 -2.16 -16.53
CA LEU A 13 -7.79 -3.36 -15.94
C LEU A 13 -7.70 -3.35 -14.41
N ALA A 14 -6.54 -2.97 -13.84
CA ALA A 14 -6.38 -2.88 -12.39
C ALA A 14 -7.32 -1.84 -11.75
N ALA A 15 -7.52 -0.68 -12.41
CA ALA A 15 -8.45 0.36 -11.94
C ALA A 15 -9.90 -0.14 -11.94
N PHE A 16 -10.35 -0.78 -13.03
CA PHE A 16 -11.68 -1.38 -13.11
C PHE A 16 -11.88 -2.49 -12.07
N THR A 17 -10.91 -3.40 -11.93
CA THR A 17 -10.95 -4.47 -10.93
C THR A 17 -11.02 -3.90 -9.51
N GLY A 18 -10.27 -2.85 -9.20
CA GLY A 18 -10.33 -2.18 -7.89
C GLY A 18 -11.71 -1.62 -7.56
N GLN A 19 -12.35 -0.94 -8.53
CA GLN A 19 -13.71 -0.40 -8.37
C GLN A 19 -14.74 -1.52 -8.15
N GLU A 20 -14.69 -2.58 -8.95
CA GLU A 20 -15.65 -3.68 -8.88
C GLU A 20 -15.56 -4.43 -7.53
N ILE A 21 -14.35 -4.60 -6.99
CA ILE A 21 -14.13 -5.23 -5.68
C ILE A 21 -14.69 -4.35 -4.56
N ILE A 22 -14.36 -3.05 -4.54
CA ILE A 22 -14.75 -2.14 -3.45
C ILE A 22 -16.27 -1.94 -3.41
N SER A 23 -16.94 -1.93 -4.57
CA SER A 23 -18.39 -1.74 -4.68
C SER A 23 -19.22 -2.82 -3.98
N ARG A 24 -18.61 -3.96 -3.63
CA ARG A 24 -19.27 -5.12 -3.02
C ARG A 24 -18.96 -5.28 -1.53
N VAL A 25 -18.23 -4.35 -0.93
CA VAL A 25 -17.82 -4.42 0.49
C VAL A 25 -18.96 -3.92 1.41
N PRO A 26 -19.33 -4.66 2.47
CA PRO A 26 -20.35 -4.22 3.42
C PRO A 26 -19.89 -3.01 4.26
N VAL A 27 -20.84 -2.19 4.71
CA VAL A 27 -20.57 -0.90 5.40
C VAL A 27 -19.68 -1.05 6.63
N ILE A 28 -19.84 -2.14 7.38
CA ILE A 28 -19.04 -2.47 8.57
C ILE A 28 -17.53 -2.57 8.30
N LEU A 29 -17.14 -2.80 7.04
CA LEU A 29 -15.74 -2.94 6.65
C LEU A 29 -15.15 -1.67 6.03
N HIS A 30 -15.88 -0.56 5.88
CA HIS A 30 -15.30 0.64 5.24
C HIS A 30 -14.09 1.21 5.98
N THR A 31 -14.12 1.25 7.32
CA THR A 31 -12.98 1.74 8.10
C THR A 31 -11.79 0.76 8.09
N PRO A 32 -11.98 -0.55 8.32
CA PRO A 32 -10.93 -1.54 8.09
C PRO A 32 -10.38 -1.52 6.65
N LEU A 33 -11.23 -1.35 5.64
CA LEU A 33 -10.86 -1.27 4.23
C LEU A 33 -10.02 -0.02 3.96
N MET A 34 -10.38 1.13 4.53
CA MET A 34 -9.61 2.37 4.45
C MET A 34 -8.21 2.18 5.05
N SER A 35 -8.11 1.50 6.21
CA SER A 35 -6.82 1.15 6.80
C SER A 35 -6.02 0.16 5.94
N GLY A 36 -6.69 -0.86 5.40
CA GLY A 36 -6.07 -1.87 4.55
C GLY A 36 -5.53 -1.31 3.23
N SER A 37 -6.30 -0.46 2.54
CA SER A 37 -5.80 0.23 1.34
C SER A 37 -4.67 1.19 1.66
N ASN A 38 -4.67 1.80 2.86
CA ASN A 38 -3.56 2.61 3.35
C ASN A 38 -2.26 1.81 3.54
N PHE A 39 -2.37 0.56 4.01
CA PHE A 39 -1.22 -0.35 4.09
C PHE A 39 -0.71 -0.77 2.71
N VAL A 40 -1.61 -1.11 1.78
CA VAL A 40 -1.24 -1.62 0.44
C VAL A 40 -0.48 -0.58 -0.39
N HIS A 41 -0.89 0.70 -0.36
CA HIS A 41 -0.17 1.75 -1.08
C HIS A 41 1.22 2.05 -0.48
N GLY A 42 1.50 1.54 0.72
CA GLY A 42 2.83 1.53 1.35
C GLY A 42 3.92 0.86 0.48
N ILE A 43 3.55 0.17 -0.60
CA ILE A 43 4.46 -0.29 -1.66
C ILE A 43 5.36 0.83 -2.24
N VAL A 44 4.99 2.11 -2.04
CA VAL A 44 5.86 3.27 -2.32
C VAL A 44 7.26 3.12 -1.72
N LEU A 45 7.41 2.37 -0.61
CA LEU A 45 8.69 2.00 -0.01
C LEU A 45 9.65 1.37 -1.03
N VAL A 46 9.18 0.46 -1.88
CA VAL A 46 10.00 -0.21 -2.89
C VAL A 46 10.56 0.81 -3.88
N GLY A 47 9.72 1.76 -4.33
CA GLY A 47 10.15 2.85 -5.19
C GLY A 47 11.19 3.74 -4.53
N ALA A 48 11.00 4.08 -3.25
CA ALA A 48 11.96 4.87 -2.48
C ALA A 48 13.31 4.14 -2.28
N MET A 49 13.28 2.83 -2.04
CA MET A 49 14.50 2.01 -1.94
C MET A 49 15.29 2.00 -3.26
N VAL A 50 14.60 1.83 -4.39
CA VAL A 50 15.23 1.89 -5.71
C VAL A 50 15.80 3.29 -5.98
N ALA A 51 15.06 4.34 -5.66
CA ALA A 51 15.52 5.72 -5.82
C ALA A 51 16.76 6.04 -4.97
N LEU A 52 16.77 5.60 -3.71
CA LEU A 52 17.93 5.75 -2.82
C LEU A 52 19.14 4.96 -3.32
N ALA A 53 18.94 3.75 -3.82
CA ALA A 53 20.02 2.90 -4.34
C ALA A 53 20.74 3.51 -5.55
N HIS A 54 20.04 4.32 -6.35
CA HIS A 54 20.58 5.00 -7.53
C HIS A 54 20.93 6.47 -7.28
N ALA A 55 20.89 6.95 -6.03
CA ALA A 55 21.17 8.34 -5.72
C ALA A 55 22.68 8.59 -5.60
N ASP A 56 23.24 9.38 -6.52
CA ASP A 56 24.68 9.73 -6.50
C ASP A 56 24.99 10.98 -5.67
N THR A 57 24.07 11.93 -5.61
CA THR A 57 24.26 13.20 -4.90
C THR A 57 23.89 13.10 -3.43
N THR A 58 24.55 13.87 -2.57
CA THR A 58 24.21 13.95 -1.14
C THR A 58 22.75 14.34 -0.93
N LEU A 59 22.22 15.28 -1.73
CA LEU A 59 20.81 15.68 -1.68
C LEU A 59 19.89 14.52 -2.05
N GLY A 60 20.19 13.79 -3.13
CA GLY A 60 19.42 12.61 -3.55
C GLY A 60 19.41 11.52 -2.49
N LYS A 61 20.56 11.25 -1.85
CA LYS A 61 20.67 10.27 -0.76
C LYS A 61 19.85 10.68 0.46
N THR A 62 19.88 11.95 0.84
CA THR A 62 19.06 12.45 1.97
C THR A 62 17.57 12.33 1.68
N ILE A 63 17.12 12.72 0.48
CA ILE A 63 15.71 12.58 0.10
C ILE A 63 15.29 11.11 0.02
N GLY A 64 16.12 10.25 -0.60
CA GLY A 64 15.86 8.82 -0.68
C GLY A 64 15.79 8.16 0.70
N PHE A 65 16.68 8.53 1.62
CA PHE A 65 16.67 8.06 3.00
C PHE A 65 15.37 8.44 3.72
N LEU A 66 14.96 9.71 3.63
CA LEU A 66 13.69 10.16 4.21
C LEU A 66 12.49 9.44 3.56
N GLY A 67 12.52 9.24 2.24
CA GLY A 67 11.50 8.51 1.51
C GLY A 67 11.37 7.06 1.99
N VAL A 68 12.49 6.36 2.20
CA VAL A 68 12.50 5.00 2.74
C VAL A 68 11.98 4.98 4.18
N MET A 69 12.40 5.92 5.04
CA MET A 69 11.88 6.02 6.41
C MET A 69 10.37 6.23 6.44
N LEU A 70 9.85 7.17 5.64
CA LEU A 70 8.42 7.46 5.57
C LEU A 70 7.62 6.28 4.98
N GLY A 71 8.13 5.65 3.92
CA GLY A 71 7.52 4.47 3.31
C GLY A 71 7.46 3.28 4.28
N ALA A 72 8.55 3.02 5.01
CA ALA A 72 8.62 1.97 6.01
C ALA A 72 7.64 2.23 7.17
N GLY A 73 7.59 3.49 7.65
CA GLY A 73 6.63 3.90 8.68
C GLY A 73 5.18 3.73 8.24
N ASN A 74 4.84 4.08 7.00
CA ASN A 74 3.50 3.88 6.44
C ASN A 74 3.14 2.39 6.34
N ALA A 75 4.01 1.55 5.77
CA ALA A 75 3.76 0.12 5.62
C ALA A 75 3.63 -0.59 6.98
N ALA A 76 4.55 -0.33 7.91
CA ALA A 76 4.52 -0.94 9.23
C ALA A 76 3.30 -0.47 10.06
N GLY A 77 3.05 0.84 10.09
CA GLY A 77 1.91 1.41 10.82
C GLY A 77 0.57 0.96 10.23
N GLY A 78 0.46 0.98 8.89
CA GLY A 78 -0.73 0.52 8.18
C GLY A 78 -1.04 -0.95 8.47
N TYR A 79 -0.04 -1.82 8.48
CA TYR A 79 -0.21 -3.24 8.82
C TYR A 79 -0.74 -3.41 10.25
N VAL A 80 -0.08 -2.79 11.24
CA VAL A 80 -0.43 -2.93 12.66
C VAL A 80 -1.85 -2.43 12.93
N VAL A 81 -2.24 -1.29 12.36
CA VAL A 81 -3.59 -0.74 12.54
C VAL A 81 -4.63 -1.63 11.88
N THR A 82 -4.35 -2.12 10.67
CA THR A 82 -5.29 -2.98 9.93
C THR A 82 -5.53 -4.30 10.65
N GLU A 83 -4.47 -4.96 11.14
CA GLU A 83 -4.61 -6.20 11.93
C GLU A 83 -5.50 -5.99 13.16
N ARG A 84 -5.25 -4.93 13.94
CA ARG A 84 -6.07 -4.60 15.12
C ARG A 84 -7.53 -4.36 14.76
N MET A 85 -7.80 -3.74 13.60
CA MET A 85 -9.18 -3.53 13.15
C MET A 85 -9.85 -4.84 12.74
N LEU A 86 -9.12 -5.73 12.05
CA LEU A 86 -9.65 -7.02 11.60
C LEU A 86 -9.81 -8.03 12.74
N GLU A 87 -9.03 -7.90 13.82
CA GLU A 87 -9.19 -8.71 15.05
C GLU A 87 -10.59 -8.57 15.66
N MET A 88 -11.25 -7.41 15.51
CA MET A 88 -12.62 -7.19 16.01
C MET A 88 -13.67 -8.09 15.34
N PHE A 89 -13.36 -8.69 14.19
CA PHE A 89 -14.24 -9.61 13.46
C PHE A 89 -13.93 -11.08 13.74
N LYS A 90 -12.85 -11.39 14.47
CA LYS A 90 -12.56 -12.76 14.90
C LYS A 90 -13.57 -13.14 15.99
N SER A 91 -14.31 -14.22 15.77
CA SER A 91 -15.25 -14.74 16.78
C SER A 91 -14.50 -15.10 18.06
N SER A 92 -15.05 -14.76 19.24
CA SER A 92 -14.49 -15.07 20.57
C SER A 92 -14.43 -16.58 20.89
N LYS A 93 -14.48 -17.47 19.90
CA LYS A 93 -14.26 -18.91 20.10
C LYS A 93 -12.78 -19.23 20.04
N GLY A 94 -12.13 -18.97 21.16
CA GLY A 94 -10.72 -19.26 21.41
C GLY A 94 -10.34 -19.23 22.89
N LYS A 95 -11.31 -19.49 23.78
CA LYS A 95 -11.14 -20.11 25.09
C LYS A 95 -12.30 -21.07 25.29
#